data_AF-A0A520GRP5-F1
#
_entry.id   AF-A0A520GRP5-F1
#
_cell.length_a   1.000
_cell.length_b   1.000
_cell.length_c   1.000
_cell.angle_alpha   90.00
_cell.angle_beta   90.00
_cell.angle_gamma   90.00
#
_symmetry.space_group_name_H-M   'P 1'
#
loop_
_entity.id
_entity.type
_entity.pdbx_description
1 polymer ?
#
loop_
_entity_poly.entity_id
_entity_poly.type
_entity_poly.pdbx_seq_one_letter_code
_entity_poly.pdbx_strand_id
1 'polypeptide(L)'
;MKPVCVLTDDQRSLHISQIHPTQHPKLRQIMEFPVLFLGALPQDTPALYSLMNYADMNGGTWHPIGGMYAVVEGMYKLAKENGVEFVFNNSVTGITIEKGIATNVKVGDKTFPADVVISAADYQFTETRLLPKDYQSYSAHYWNKRVMAPSCLLYYVGLNRKLTHAVHHSLFFDVPFEQHGKEIYDDPAWPTNPL
;
A
#
# COMPACT_ATOMS: atom_id res chain seq x y z
N MET A 1 -5.49 25.69 -29.47
CA MET A 1 -6.43 24.64 -29.01
C MET A 1 -5.66 23.81 -27.98
N LYS A 2 -6.03 23.87 -26.70
CA LYS A 2 -5.37 23.03 -25.67
C LYS A 2 -6.01 21.64 -25.71
N PRO A 3 -5.24 20.53 -25.71
CA PRO A 3 -5.82 19.21 -25.60
C PRO A 3 -6.50 19.08 -24.23
N VAL A 4 -7.79 18.78 -24.25
CA VAL A 4 -8.57 18.42 -23.07
C VAL A 4 -8.57 16.89 -23.01
N CYS A 5 -7.86 16.33 -22.03
CA CYS A 5 -8.00 14.91 -21.70
C CYS A 5 -9.26 14.77 -20.84
N VAL A 6 -10.33 14.24 -21.45
CA VAL A 6 -11.51 13.80 -20.70
C VAL A 6 -11.24 12.35 -20.30
N LEU A 7 -10.78 12.14 -19.07
CA LEU A 7 -10.86 10.82 -18.44
C LEU A 7 -12.31 10.59 -18.07
N THR A 8 -13.02 9.80 -18.87
CA THR A 8 -14.31 9.26 -18.44
C THR A 8 -14.03 8.28 -17.32
N ASP A 9 -14.61 8.54 -16.16
CA ASP A 9 -14.56 7.67 -14.99
C ASP A 9 -15.35 6.39 -15.32
N ASP A 10 -14.70 5.43 -15.99
CA ASP A 10 -15.28 4.10 -16.20
C ASP A 10 -15.18 3.35 -14.86
N GLN A 11 -16.15 3.64 -13.99
CA GLN A 11 -16.39 3.01 -12.68
C GLN A 11 -16.78 1.53 -12.78
N ARG A 12 -16.55 0.86 -13.92
CA ARG A 12 -16.80 -0.57 -14.07
C ARG A 12 -15.81 -1.35 -13.21
N SER A 13 -16.33 -2.32 -12.48
CA SER A 13 -15.52 -3.19 -11.62
C SER A 13 -14.51 -4.00 -12.43
N LEU A 14 -13.41 -4.39 -11.79
CA LEU A 14 -12.38 -5.28 -12.34
C LEU A 14 -12.82 -6.71 -12.51
N HIS A 15 -14.05 -7.04 -12.14
CA HIS A 15 -14.54 -8.40 -12.26
C HIS A 15 -14.42 -8.87 -13.71
N ILE A 16 -13.50 -9.81 -13.96
CA ILE A 16 -12.94 -10.05 -15.30
C ILE A 16 -13.97 -10.64 -16.26
N SER A 17 -15.02 -11.24 -15.72
CA SER A 17 -16.20 -11.67 -16.47
C SER A 17 -16.87 -10.53 -17.25
N GLN A 18 -16.63 -9.27 -16.88
CA GLN A 18 -17.17 -8.07 -17.52
C GLN A 18 -16.24 -7.46 -18.59
N ILE A 19 -14.97 -7.89 -18.66
CA ILE A 19 -13.92 -7.19 -19.43
C ILE A 19 -13.25 -8.08 -20.49
N HIS A 20 -13.16 -9.40 -20.26
CA HIS A 20 -12.52 -10.31 -21.23
C HIS A 20 -13.18 -11.71 -21.26
N PRO A 21 -13.43 -12.32 -22.44
CA PRO A 21 -14.01 -13.66 -22.57
C PRO A 21 -13.04 -14.81 -22.23
N THR A 22 -12.18 -14.68 -21.22
CA THR A 22 -11.45 -15.86 -20.74
C THR A 22 -12.44 -16.77 -20.02
N GLN A 23 -12.65 -17.98 -20.53
CA GLN A 23 -13.66 -18.90 -20.00
C GLN A 23 -13.16 -19.73 -18.83
N HIS A 24 -11.84 -19.87 -18.64
CA HIS A 24 -11.28 -20.75 -17.62
C HIS A 24 -11.24 -20.06 -16.24
N PRO A 25 -11.89 -20.61 -15.19
CA PRO A 25 -11.98 -19.99 -13.87
C PRO A 25 -10.61 -19.61 -13.26
N LYS A 26 -9.59 -20.47 -13.41
CA LYS A 26 -8.24 -20.19 -12.90
C LYS A 26 -7.55 -18.99 -13.58
N LEU A 27 -7.81 -18.74 -14.86
CA LEU A 27 -7.23 -17.57 -15.55
C LEU A 27 -7.88 -16.29 -15.04
N ARG A 28 -9.17 -16.33 -14.70
CA ARG A 28 -9.84 -15.20 -14.05
C ARG A 28 -9.24 -14.91 -12.69
N GLN A 29 -9.08 -15.94 -11.84
CA GLN A 29 -8.45 -15.80 -10.53
C GLN A 29 -7.05 -15.21 -10.61
N ILE A 30 -6.21 -15.69 -11.53
CA ILE A 30 -4.84 -15.16 -11.71
C ILE A 30 -4.85 -13.67 -12.08
N MET A 31 -5.78 -13.26 -12.95
CA MET A 31 -5.84 -11.89 -13.43
C MET A 31 -6.55 -10.93 -12.45
N GLU A 32 -7.43 -11.47 -11.59
CA GLU A 32 -8.11 -10.75 -10.51
C GLU A 32 -7.24 -10.62 -9.25
N PHE A 33 -6.34 -11.58 -9.03
CA PHE A 33 -5.51 -11.63 -7.83
C PHE A 33 -4.71 -10.34 -7.54
N PRO A 34 -4.11 -9.65 -8.53
CA PRO A 34 -3.36 -8.43 -8.26
C PRO A 34 -4.16 -7.33 -7.57
N VAL A 35 -5.49 -7.37 -7.71
CA VAL A 35 -6.39 -6.42 -7.07
C VAL A 35 -6.40 -6.60 -5.55
N LEU A 36 -6.17 -7.80 -5.04
CA LEU A 36 -6.07 -8.02 -3.60
C LEU A 36 -4.91 -7.26 -2.96
N PHE A 37 -3.83 -6.97 -3.70
CA PHE A 37 -2.74 -6.13 -3.19
C PHE A 37 -3.20 -4.70 -2.87
N LEU A 38 -4.34 -4.27 -3.41
CA LEU A 38 -4.95 -2.98 -3.11
C LEU A 38 -5.84 -3.03 -1.86
N GLY A 39 -5.99 -4.21 -1.25
CA GLY A 39 -6.82 -4.40 -0.07
C GLY A 39 -8.32 -4.33 -0.36
N ALA A 40 -8.74 -4.66 -1.58
CA ALA A 40 -10.15 -4.69 -1.99
C ALA A 40 -10.45 -5.90 -2.86
N LEU A 41 -11.74 -6.26 -2.96
CA LEU A 41 -12.19 -7.32 -3.84
C LEU A 41 -12.27 -6.84 -5.30
N PRO A 42 -12.09 -7.74 -6.29
CA PRO A 42 -12.15 -7.39 -7.71
C PRO A 42 -13.46 -6.72 -8.14
N GLN A 43 -14.59 -7.16 -7.58
CA GLN A 43 -15.91 -6.57 -7.86
C GLN A 43 -16.06 -5.12 -7.35
N ASP A 44 -15.23 -4.70 -6.40
CA ASP A 44 -15.30 -3.36 -5.79
C ASP A 44 -14.17 -2.44 -6.24
N THR A 45 -13.32 -2.92 -7.17
CA THR A 45 -12.15 -2.19 -7.63
C THR A 45 -12.32 -1.73 -9.08
N PRO A 46 -11.99 -0.47 -9.44
CA PRO A 46 -12.12 0.05 -10.81
C PRO A 46 -11.26 -0.69 -11.84
N ALA A 47 -11.82 -0.95 -13.04
CA ALA A 47 -11.17 -1.65 -14.17
C ALA A 47 -9.78 -1.11 -14.56
N LEU A 48 -9.50 0.14 -14.21
CA LEU A 48 -8.20 0.79 -14.37
C LEU A 48 -7.04 -0.01 -13.75
N TYR A 49 -7.24 -0.70 -12.62
CA TYR A 49 -6.13 -1.44 -12.00
C TYR A 49 -5.74 -2.74 -12.74
N SER A 50 -6.42 -3.08 -13.83
CA SER A 50 -5.92 -4.09 -14.77
C SER A 50 -4.58 -3.69 -15.40
N LEU A 51 -4.22 -2.39 -15.35
CA LEU A 51 -2.87 -1.91 -15.68
C LEU A 51 -1.77 -2.55 -14.83
N MET A 52 -2.06 -3.02 -13.62
CA MET A 52 -1.08 -3.77 -12.80
C MET A 52 -0.68 -5.07 -13.49
N ASN A 53 -1.64 -5.79 -14.08
CA ASN A 53 -1.35 -6.99 -14.88
C ASN A 53 -0.43 -6.65 -16.06
N TYR A 54 -0.62 -5.50 -16.70
CA TYR A 54 0.26 -5.07 -17.78
C TYR A 54 1.69 -4.79 -17.29
N ALA A 55 1.83 -4.08 -16.16
CA ALA A 55 3.13 -3.80 -15.56
C ALA A 55 3.87 -5.11 -15.23
N ASP A 56 3.18 -6.09 -14.66
CA ASP A 56 3.77 -7.38 -14.30
C ASP A 56 4.13 -8.22 -15.53
N MET A 57 3.20 -8.37 -16.48
CA MET A 57 3.37 -9.26 -17.63
C MET A 57 4.29 -8.68 -18.71
N ASN A 58 4.29 -7.36 -18.91
CA ASN A 58 5.06 -6.71 -19.98
C ASN A 58 6.27 -5.94 -19.45
N GLY A 59 6.19 -5.32 -18.27
CA GLY A 59 7.32 -4.62 -17.65
C GLY A 59 8.34 -5.56 -16.99
N GLY A 60 7.89 -6.77 -16.64
CA GLY A 60 8.71 -7.80 -16.03
C GLY A 60 8.95 -7.60 -14.54
N THR A 61 9.39 -8.66 -13.88
CA THR A 61 9.67 -8.67 -12.43
C THR A 61 11.17 -8.74 -12.17
N TRP A 62 11.69 -7.79 -11.38
CA TRP A 62 13.11 -7.69 -11.06
C TRP A 62 13.35 -7.94 -9.58
N HIS A 63 14.44 -8.64 -9.26
CA HIS A 63 14.88 -8.86 -7.89
C HIS A 63 16.23 -8.17 -7.65
N PRO A 64 16.33 -7.21 -6.72
CA PRO A 64 17.59 -6.56 -6.40
C PRO A 64 18.59 -7.56 -5.80
N ILE A 65 19.86 -7.47 -6.21
CA ILE A 65 20.93 -8.23 -5.55
C ILE A 65 21.07 -7.73 -4.11
N GLY A 66 20.99 -8.64 -3.14
CA GLY A 66 20.91 -8.30 -1.71
C GLY A 66 19.48 -8.22 -1.17
N GLY A 67 18.47 -8.46 -2.01
CA GLY A 67 17.05 -8.43 -1.65
C GLY A 67 16.47 -7.03 -1.63
N MET A 68 15.18 -6.92 -1.30
CA MET A 68 14.45 -5.64 -1.38
C MET A 68 15.02 -4.53 -0.49
N TYR A 69 15.69 -4.89 0.62
CA TYR A 69 16.33 -3.91 1.50
C TYR A 69 17.48 -3.16 0.82
N ALA A 70 18.13 -3.75 -0.19
CA ALA A 70 19.20 -3.09 -0.95
C ALA A 70 18.71 -1.81 -1.67
N VAL A 71 17.41 -1.74 -2.02
CA VAL A 71 16.80 -0.53 -2.59
C VAL A 71 16.77 0.59 -1.55
N VAL A 72 16.39 0.26 -0.31
CA VAL A 72 16.36 1.21 0.81
C VAL A 72 17.77 1.71 1.11
N GLU A 73 18.76 0.81 1.14
CA GLU A 73 20.17 1.17 1.35
C GLU A 73 20.69 2.10 0.25
N GLY A 74 20.35 1.80 -1.01
CA GLY A 74 20.71 2.63 -2.16
C GLY A 74 20.14 4.05 -2.05
N MET A 75 18.85 4.18 -1.71
CA MET A 75 18.20 5.48 -1.51
C MET A 75 18.80 6.23 -0.32
N TYR A 76 19.02 5.56 0.81
CA TYR A 76 19.64 6.15 2.00
C TYR A 76 21.06 6.66 1.71
N LYS A 77 21.86 5.87 1.00
CA LYS A 77 23.21 6.26 0.59
C LYS A 77 23.19 7.49 -0.31
N LEU A 78 22.36 7.49 -1.36
CA LEU A 78 22.23 8.61 -2.28
C LEU A 78 21.77 9.89 -1.56
N ALA A 79 20.82 9.79 -0.64
CA ALA A 79 20.36 10.93 0.14
C ALA A 79 21.50 11.53 0.99
N LYS A 80 22.30 10.68 1.65
CA LYS A 80 23.48 11.15 2.41
C LYS A 80 24.54 11.79 1.52
N GLU A 81 24.79 11.25 0.33
CA GLU A 81 25.71 11.85 -0.65
C GLU A 81 25.25 13.24 -1.09
N ASN A 82 23.94 13.50 -1.06
CA ASN A 82 23.34 14.81 -1.32
C ASN A 82 23.20 15.68 -0.05
N GLY A 83 23.82 15.29 1.06
CA GLY A 83 23.88 16.08 2.30
C GLY A 83 22.65 15.97 3.20
N VAL A 84 21.77 14.99 2.98
CA VAL A 84 20.63 14.75 3.88
C VAL A 84 21.11 14.20 5.22
N GLU A 85 20.68 14.85 6.31
CA GLU A 85 20.88 14.35 7.67
C GLU A 85 19.74 13.41 8.08
N PHE A 86 20.09 12.27 8.67
CA PHE A 86 19.12 11.30 9.20
C PHE A 86 19.22 11.23 10.72
N VAL A 87 18.14 11.58 11.40
CA VAL A 87 18.03 11.56 12.84
C VAL A 87 17.14 10.38 13.27
N PHE A 88 17.75 9.23 13.54
CA PHE A 88 17.05 8.01 13.94
C PHE A 88 16.67 7.98 15.42
N ASN A 89 15.75 7.09 15.82
CA ASN A 89 15.29 6.94 17.20
C ASN A 89 14.69 8.23 17.82
N ASN A 90 14.12 9.08 16.97
CA ASN A 90 13.56 10.37 17.33
C ASN A 90 12.15 10.50 16.76
N SER A 91 11.19 9.83 17.40
CA SER A 91 9.79 9.85 16.96
C SER A 91 9.20 11.25 17.09
N VAL A 92 8.73 11.81 15.97
CA VAL A 92 8.05 13.10 15.96
C VAL A 92 6.73 13.00 16.74
N THR A 93 6.53 13.93 17.67
CA THR A 93 5.36 13.98 18.56
C THR A 93 4.42 15.13 18.25
N GLY A 94 4.83 16.07 17.38
CA GLY A 94 3.98 17.18 16.98
C GLY A 94 4.59 18.05 15.88
N ILE A 95 3.74 18.86 15.25
CA ILE A 95 4.11 19.91 14.30
C ILE A 95 3.58 21.22 14.86
N THR A 96 4.44 22.24 14.90
CA THR A 96 4.04 23.60 15.31
C THR A 96 3.62 24.38 14.08
N ILE A 97 2.46 25.01 14.16
CA ILE A 97 1.93 25.85 13.09
C ILE A 97 1.74 27.26 13.61
N GLU A 98 2.32 28.22 12.90
CA GLU A 98 2.19 29.65 13.18
C GLU A 98 1.61 30.34 11.95
N LYS A 99 0.49 31.04 12.13
CA LYS A 99 -0.20 31.78 11.06
C LYS A 99 -0.47 30.90 9.81
N GLY A 100 -0.84 29.63 10.03
CA GLY A 100 -1.11 28.67 8.95
C GLY A 100 0.12 28.05 8.28
N ILE A 101 1.34 28.31 8.77
CA ILE A 101 2.58 27.76 8.24
C ILE A 101 3.21 26.83 9.27
N ALA A 102 3.56 25.61 8.87
CA ALA A 102 4.33 24.71 9.72
C ALA A 102 5.76 25.27 9.90
N THR A 103 6.16 25.53 11.15
CA THR A 103 7.44 26.18 11.46
C THR A 103 8.43 25.25 12.16
N ASN A 104 7.94 24.21 12.82
CA ASN A 104 8.78 23.29 13.58
C ASN A 104 8.19 21.88 13.67
N VAL A 105 9.07 20.90 13.83
CA VAL A 105 8.73 19.53 14.26
C VAL A 105 9.21 19.28 15.70
N LYS A 106 8.37 18.64 16.51
CA LYS A 106 8.63 18.32 17.91
C LYS A 106 9.02 16.85 18.05
N VAL A 107 10.01 16.57 18.88
CA VAL A 107 10.45 15.22 19.24
C VAL A 107 10.66 15.18 20.75
N GLY A 108 9.71 14.61 21.48
CA GLY A 108 9.70 14.72 22.95
C GLY A 108 9.67 16.19 23.38
N ASP A 109 10.63 16.62 24.19
CA ASP A 109 10.78 18.00 24.65
C ASP A 109 11.62 18.89 23.72
N LYS A 110 12.16 18.32 22.63
CA LYS A 110 12.97 19.05 21.65
C LYS A 110 12.13 19.55 20.49
N THR A 111 12.56 20.66 19.91
CA THR A 111 11.94 21.28 18.74
C THR A 111 13.02 21.50 17.67
N PHE A 112 12.68 21.16 16.43
CA PHE A 112 13.53 21.34 15.26
C PHE A 112 12.83 22.32 14.30
N PRO A 113 13.41 23.50 14.03
CA PRO A 113 12.84 24.45 13.08
C PRO A 113 12.97 23.93 11.65
N ALA A 114 11.97 24.22 10.82
CA ALA A 114 11.97 23.87 9.41
C ALA A 114 11.11 24.86 8.62
N ASP A 115 11.60 25.28 7.45
CA ASP A 115 10.82 26.12 6.52
C ASP A 115 9.72 25.32 5.82
N VAL A 116 9.94 24.02 5.64
CA VAL A 116 9.01 23.08 5.00
C VAL A 116 9.02 21.78 5.78
N VAL A 117 7.82 21.26 6.06
CA VAL A 117 7.62 19.95 6.70
C VAL A 117 6.89 19.03 5.72
N ILE A 118 7.51 17.90 5.40
CA ILE A 118 6.90 16.83 4.61
C ILE A 118 6.70 15.63 5.52
N SER A 119 5.46 15.27 5.81
CA SER A 119 5.16 14.08 6.60
C SER A 119 5.03 12.86 5.70
N ALA A 120 5.90 11.87 5.90
CA ALA A 120 5.79 10.53 5.31
C ALA A 120 5.18 9.50 6.30
N ALA A 121 4.69 9.96 7.45
CA ALA A 121 3.98 9.10 8.40
C ALA A 121 2.57 8.77 7.87
N ASP A 122 1.91 7.81 8.51
CA ASP A 122 0.50 7.54 8.26
C ASP A 122 -0.33 8.83 8.28
N TYR A 123 -1.26 8.95 7.32
CA TYR A 123 -1.97 10.21 7.12
C TYR A 123 -2.87 10.55 8.30
N GLN A 124 -3.63 9.57 8.81
CA GLN A 124 -4.47 9.75 9.99
C GLN A 124 -3.61 10.08 11.21
N PHE A 125 -2.45 9.43 11.38
CA PHE A 125 -1.52 9.75 12.46
C PHE A 125 -1.03 11.20 12.38
N THR A 126 -0.63 11.67 11.21
CA THR A 126 -0.22 13.07 11.01
C THR A 126 -1.36 14.02 11.38
N GLU A 127 -2.54 13.80 10.80
CA GLU A 127 -3.73 14.64 11.00
C GLU A 127 -4.20 14.67 12.45
N THR A 128 -4.22 13.53 13.13
CA THR A 128 -4.86 13.43 14.46
C THR A 128 -3.89 13.55 15.63
N ARG A 129 -2.61 13.22 15.44
CA ARG A 129 -1.60 13.17 16.51
C ARG A 129 -0.52 14.22 16.39
N LEU A 130 -0.14 14.62 15.16
CA LEU A 130 0.96 15.57 14.97
C LEU A 130 0.46 17.00 14.78
N LEU A 131 -0.68 17.20 14.11
CA LEU A 131 -1.23 18.53 13.87
C LEU A 131 -2.03 19.06 15.07
N PRO A 132 -1.93 20.37 15.38
CA PRO A 132 -2.84 21.03 16.31
C PRO A 132 -4.28 20.93 15.81
N LYS A 133 -5.24 20.83 16.74
CA LYS A 133 -6.65 20.57 16.44
C LYS A 133 -7.26 21.52 15.39
N ASP A 134 -6.90 22.81 15.45
CA ASP A 134 -7.44 23.84 14.56
C ASP A 134 -6.93 23.73 13.12
N TYR A 135 -5.91 22.90 12.87
CA TYR A 135 -5.31 22.66 11.55
C TYR A 135 -5.57 21.23 11.05
N GLN A 136 -6.45 20.48 11.70
CA GLN A 136 -6.87 19.17 11.21
C GLN A 136 -7.97 19.36 10.15
N SER A 137 -7.83 18.66 9.05
CA SER A 137 -8.74 18.73 7.90
C SER A 137 -10.01 17.91 8.11
N TYR A 138 -9.95 16.86 8.94
CA TYR A 138 -11.03 15.88 9.06
C TYR A 138 -11.47 15.62 10.50
N SER A 139 -12.75 15.31 10.66
CA SER A 139 -13.33 14.94 11.95
C SER A 139 -13.01 13.49 12.34
N ALA A 140 -13.15 13.16 13.63
CA ALA A 140 -13.07 11.77 14.09
C ALA A 140 -14.07 10.85 13.34
N HIS A 141 -15.25 11.37 12.99
CA HIS A 141 -16.25 10.64 12.23
C HIS A 141 -15.80 10.29 10.81
N TYR A 142 -15.07 11.20 10.14
CA TYR A 142 -14.49 10.92 8.82
C TYR A 142 -13.54 9.73 8.89
N TRP A 143 -12.66 9.69 9.89
CA TRP A 143 -11.67 8.62 10.06
C TRP A 143 -12.31 7.30 10.46
N ASN A 144 -13.24 7.31 11.41
CA ASN A 144 -13.93 6.11 11.88
C ASN A 144 -14.77 5.41 10.80
N LYS A 145 -15.10 6.12 9.71
CA LYS A 145 -15.82 5.56 8.56
C LYS A 145 -14.90 4.99 7.47
N ARG A 146 -13.58 5.12 7.60
CA ARG A 146 -12.65 4.58 6.61
C ARG A 146 -12.50 3.08 6.81
N VAL A 147 -12.61 2.35 5.72
CA VAL A 147 -12.25 0.93 5.68
C VAL A 147 -10.75 0.89 5.45
N MET A 148 -10.03 0.28 6.39
CA MET A 148 -8.59 0.07 6.25
C MET A 148 -8.36 -1.22 5.48
N ALA A 149 -7.31 -1.25 4.65
CA ALA A 149 -6.87 -2.47 3.99
C ALA A 149 -6.57 -3.55 5.05
N PRO A 150 -6.81 -4.84 4.74
CA PRO A 150 -6.51 -5.92 5.65
C PRO A 150 -5.01 -5.96 5.98
N SER A 151 -4.71 -6.43 7.18
CA SER A 151 -3.33 -6.74 7.56
C SER A 151 -2.89 -8.07 6.96
N CYS A 152 -1.69 -8.53 7.31
CA CYS A 152 -1.17 -9.82 6.89
C CYS A 152 -0.58 -10.60 8.07
N LEU A 153 -0.63 -11.93 7.96
CA LEU A 153 0.09 -12.84 8.84
C LEU A 153 1.31 -13.37 8.10
N LEU A 154 2.50 -13.15 8.67
CA LEU A 154 3.77 -13.46 8.02
C LEU A 154 4.55 -14.49 8.83
N TYR A 155 5.05 -15.52 8.14
CA TYR A 155 5.95 -16.52 8.71
C TYR A 155 7.32 -16.45 8.04
N TYR A 156 8.37 -16.27 8.84
CA TYR A 156 9.76 -16.35 8.38
C TYR A 156 10.31 -17.73 8.69
N VAL A 157 10.29 -18.63 7.70
CA VAL A 157 10.61 -20.04 7.89
C VAL A 157 11.99 -20.36 7.28
N GLY A 158 12.95 -20.71 8.14
CA GLY A 158 14.25 -21.25 7.73
C GLY A 158 14.16 -22.73 7.42
N LEU A 159 14.70 -23.17 6.28
CA LEU A 159 14.74 -24.57 5.87
C LEU A 159 16.18 -25.08 5.85
N ASN A 160 16.40 -26.31 6.30
CA ASN A 160 17.69 -26.99 6.22
C ASN A 160 17.91 -27.73 4.88
N ARG A 161 17.01 -27.52 3.92
CA ARG A 161 17.04 -28.14 2.59
C ARG A 161 16.60 -27.14 1.53
N LYS A 162 17.06 -27.34 0.29
CA LYS A 162 16.58 -26.57 -0.86
C LYS A 162 15.26 -27.12 -1.36
N LEU A 163 14.36 -26.24 -1.78
CA LEU A 163 13.13 -26.60 -2.49
C LEU A 163 13.43 -26.63 -4.00
N THR A 164 13.16 -27.75 -4.67
CA THR A 164 13.51 -27.95 -6.09
C THR A 164 12.44 -27.49 -7.07
N HIS A 165 11.20 -27.31 -6.63
CA HIS A 165 10.04 -26.99 -7.48
C HIS A 165 9.37 -25.67 -7.10
N ALA A 166 9.92 -24.93 -6.13
CA ALA A 166 9.43 -23.61 -5.79
C ALA A 166 10.19 -22.56 -6.60
N VAL A 167 9.44 -21.72 -7.32
CA VAL A 167 9.98 -20.51 -7.94
C VAL A 167 10.00 -19.36 -6.92
N HIS A 168 10.77 -18.30 -7.22
CA HIS A 168 11.02 -17.20 -6.27
C HIS A 168 9.74 -16.59 -5.67
N HIS A 169 8.71 -16.36 -6.50
CA HIS A 169 7.37 -15.95 -6.04
C HIS A 169 6.38 -17.07 -6.38
N SER A 170 5.79 -17.67 -5.35
CA SER A 170 4.79 -18.73 -5.49
C SER A 170 3.53 -18.33 -4.74
N LEU A 171 2.39 -18.46 -5.39
CA LEU A 171 1.06 -18.27 -4.81
C LEU A 171 0.31 -19.58 -4.94
N PHE A 172 -0.37 -19.99 -3.87
CA PHE A 172 -1.09 -21.25 -3.82
C PHE A 172 -2.59 -20.92 -3.78
N PHE A 173 -3.33 -21.37 -4.80
CA PHE A 173 -4.78 -21.22 -4.90
C PHE A 173 -5.45 -22.58 -4.72
N ASP A 174 -5.22 -23.21 -3.57
CA ASP A 174 -5.74 -24.54 -3.23
C ASP A 174 -7.02 -24.49 -2.37
N VAL A 175 -7.44 -23.29 -1.95
CA VAL A 175 -8.68 -23.04 -1.20
C VAL A 175 -9.64 -22.11 -1.95
N PRO A 176 -10.96 -22.13 -1.64
CA PRO A 176 -11.93 -21.27 -2.31
C PRO A 176 -11.68 -19.76 -2.07
N PHE A 177 -11.33 -19.06 -3.13
CA PHE A 177 -11.02 -17.62 -3.11
C PHE A 177 -12.21 -16.76 -2.65
N GLU A 178 -13.43 -17.10 -3.05
CA GLU A 178 -14.65 -16.36 -2.70
C GLU A 178 -14.91 -16.39 -1.18
N GLN A 179 -14.75 -17.57 -0.55
CA GLN A 179 -14.91 -17.71 0.89
C GLN A 179 -13.84 -16.93 1.65
N HIS A 180 -12.58 -17.05 1.23
CA HIS A 180 -11.47 -16.30 1.82
C HIS A 180 -11.69 -14.79 1.73
N GLY A 181 -12.10 -14.30 0.55
CA GLY A 181 -12.43 -12.90 0.33
C GLY A 181 -13.53 -12.41 1.27
N LYS A 182 -14.63 -13.16 1.37
CA LYS A 182 -15.74 -12.80 2.26
C LYS A 182 -15.30 -12.71 3.73
N GLU A 183 -14.52 -13.67 4.22
CA GLU A 183 -14.04 -13.73 5.60
C GLU A 183 -13.01 -12.63 5.93
N ILE A 184 -12.34 -12.04 4.95
CA ILE A 184 -11.36 -10.96 5.17
C ILE A 184 -11.97 -9.57 4.97
N TYR A 185 -12.79 -9.39 3.93
CA TYR A 185 -13.24 -8.08 3.48
C TYR A 185 -14.67 -7.73 3.91
N ASP A 186 -15.58 -8.71 3.95
CA ASP A 186 -17.02 -8.45 4.21
C ASP A 186 -17.41 -8.74 5.67
N ASP A 187 -16.99 -9.90 6.19
CA ASP A 187 -17.25 -10.36 7.55
C ASP A 187 -15.92 -10.74 8.23
N PRO A 188 -15.14 -9.73 8.69
CA PRO A 188 -13.75 -9.93 9.13
C PRO A 188 -13.61 -10.97 10.24
N ALA A 189 -12.99 -12.09 9.89
CA ALA A 189 -12.71 -13.22 10.76
C ALA A 189 -11.39 -13.88 10.35
N TRP A 190 -10.90 -14.80 11.19
CA TRP A 190 -9.84 -15.70 10.75
C TRP A 190 -10.38 -16.58 9.64
N PRO A 191 -9.71 -16.65 8.47
CA PRO A 191 -10.19 -17.49 7.39
C PRO A 191 -10.32 -18.93 7.85
N THR A 192 -11.45 -19.56 7.52
CA THR A 192 -11.70 -20.96 7.85
C THR A 192 -10.59 -21.85 7.28
N ASN A 193 -10.15 -21.51 6.06
CA ASN A 193 -8.94 -22.03 5.43
C ASN A 193 -8.17 -20.84 4.81
N PRO A 194 -7.05 -20.40 5.39
CA PRO A 194 -6.26 -19.30 4.83
C PRO A 194 -5.65 -19.72 3.50
N LEU A 195 -5.65 -18.78 2.57
CA LEU A 195 -5.04 -18.88 1.24
C LEU A 195 -3.53 -18.60 1.32
#